data_AF-A0A1Q3CJD4-F1
#
_entry.id   AF-A0A1Q3CJD4-F1
#
_cell.length_a   1.000
_cell.length_b   1.000
_cell.length_c   1.000
_cell.angle_alpha   90.00
_cell.angle_beta   90.00
_cell.angle_gamma   90.00
#
_symmetry.space_group_name_H-M   'P 1'
#
loop_
_entity.id
_entity.type
_entity.pdbx_description
1 polymer ?
#
loop_
_entity_poly.entity_id
_entity_poly.type
_entity_poly.pdbx_seq_one_letter_code
_entity_poly.pdbx_strand_id
1 'polypeptide(L)'
;MAGMILLNDAQLRRLASLVRKQEEANIFYIKFESENDQATYLRECKANYTTAMEILDAGNNLVKEYSSDSVRESIANDIYSTIEGSLNSAFQWMRNYNLRKAYLEEIKGFSTGAIDIVKTLDPADTEFARDLAKAAADYKKAMWELNKKCMSARSEAVANMFDQMGSGATMDTLIQRAQEKLKLSGSFDKLDEEDKIRV
;
A
#
# COMPACT_ATOMS: atom_id res chain seq x y z
N MET A 1 -0.03 -17.01 -12.47
CA MET A 1 0.89 -16.05 -11.83
C MET A 1 0.00 -15.14 -11.00
N ALA A 2 0.04 -15.29 -9.68
CA ALA A 2 -0.86 -14.56 -8.78
C ALA A 2 -0.68 -13.05 -8.91
N GLY A 3 -1.79 -12.32 -8.77
CA GLY A 3 -1.80 -10.86 -8.74
C GLY A 3 -1.37 -10.34 -7.37
N MET A 4 -1.03 -9.04 -7.31
CA MET A 4 -0.88 -8.37 -6.02
C MET A 4 -2.15 -8.49 -5.19
N ILE A 5 -2.01 -8.78 -3.89
CA ILE A 5 -3.13 -8.69 -2.96
C ILE A 5 -3.48 -7.22 -2.84
N LEU A 6 -4.63 -6.79 -3.35
CA LEU A 6 -5.07 -5.41 -3.22
C LEU A 6 -5.75 -5.22 -1.86
N LEU A 7 -5.04 -4.56 -0.95
CA LEU A 7 -5.60 -4.07 0.29
C LEU A 7 -6.36 -2.77 0.01
N ASN A 8 -7.54 -2.63 0.61
CA ASN A 8 -8.31 -1.39 0.59
C ASN A 8 -7.70 -0.33 1.55
N ASP A 9 -8.18 0.90 1.49
CA ASP A 9 -7.78 2.01 2.37
C ASP A 9 -7.55 1.61 3.84
N ALA A 10 -8.54 1.00 4.49
CA ALA A 10 -8.44 0.64 5.91
C ALA A 10 -7.33 -0.39 6.18
N GLN A 11 -7.21 -1.39 5.31
CA GLN A 11 -6.17 -2.42 5.39
C GLN A 11 -4.79 -1.85 5.07
N LEU A 12 -4.68 -0.96 4.09
CA LEU A 12 -3.44 -0.25 3.73
C LEU A 12 -2.92 0.61 4.87
N ARG A 13 -3.79 1.37 5.54
CA ARG A 13 -3.43 2.17 6.72
C ARG A 13 -2.87 1.29 7.83
N ARG A 14 -3.50 0.13 8.05
CA ARG A 14 -3.02 -0.86 9.02
C ARG A 14 -1.66 -1.42 8.62
N LEU A 15 -1.47 -1.79 7.36
CA LEU A 15 -0.19 -2.28 6.84
C LEU A 15 0.91 -1.22 6.98
N ALA A 16 0.67 0.02 6.57
CA ALA A 16 1.63 1.11 6.67
C ALA A 16 2.04 1.37 8.14
N SER A 17 1.08 1.30 9.06
CA SER A 17 1.35 1.40 10.51
C SER A 17 2.21 0.24 11.02
N LEU A 18 1.91 -1.00 10.62
CA LEU A 18 2.71 -2.18 10.98
C LEU A 18 4.14 -2.08 10.44
N VAL A 19 4.30 -1.70 9.18
CA VAL A 19 5.61 -1.53 8.56
C VAL A 19 6.41 -0.44 9.27
N ARG A 20 5.79 0.70 9.60
CA ARG A 20 6.45 1.77 10.38
C ARG A 20 6.96 1.25 11.72
N LYS A 21 6.13 0.54 12.49
CA LYS A 21 6.52 -0.04 13.79
C LYS A 21 7.65 -1.06 13.63
N GLN A 22 7.59 -1.89 12.60
CA GLN A 22 8.64 -2.87 12.30
C GLN A 22 9.97 -2.17 11.98
N GLU A 23 9.92 -1.06 11.24
CA GLU A 23 11.11 -0.26 10.94
C GLU A 23 11.64 0.46 12.18
N GLU A 24 10.77 1.06 13.00
CA GLU A 24 11.14 1.65 14.29
C GLU A 24 11.82 0.61 15.20
N ALA A 25 11.36 -0.64 15.22
CA ALA A 25 11.97 -1.72 16.00
C ALA A 25 13.35 -2.14 15.46
N ASN A 26 13.68 -1.84 14.20
CA ASN A 26 14.99 -2.19 13.64
C ASN A 26 16.14 -1.40 14.27
N ILE A 27 15.87 -0.34 15.03
CA ILE A 27 16.92 0.41 15.73
C ILE A 27 17.76 -0.47 16.67
N PHE A 28 17.17 -1.56 17.20
CA PHE A 28 17.88 -2.50 18.07
C PHE A 28 18.82 -3.43 17.32
N TYR A 29 18.72 -3.50 15.99
CA TYR A 29 19.47 -4.42 15.13
C TYR A 29 20.40 -3.71 14.15
N ILE A 30 20.24 -2.40 13.96
CA ILE A 30 21.08 -1.57 13.10
C ILE A 30 22.15 -0.89 13.95
N LYS A 31 23.41 -0.98 13.52
CA LYS A 31 24.50 -0.20 14.12
C LYS A 31 24.53 1.17 13.46
N PHE A 32 24.25 2.22 14.24
CA PHE A 32 24.37 3.61 13.81
C PHE A 32 25.74 4.17 14.18
N GLU A 33 26.27 5.08 13.35
CA GLU A 33 27.53 5.79 13.62
C GLU A 33 27.34 6.86 14.69
N SER A 34 26.15 7.46 14.76
CA SER A 34 25.79 8.47 15.76
C SER A 34 24.30 8.43 16.14
N GLU A 35 23.96 9.07 17.25
CA GLU A 35 22.56 9.29 17.66
C GLU A 35 21.78 10.12 16.63
N ASN A 36 22.46 11.03 15.90
CA ASN A 36 21.85 11.81 14.84
C ASN A 36 21.41 10.95 13.64
N ASP A 37 22.19 9.93 13.30
CA ASP A 37 21.84 9.00 12.22
C ASP A 37 20.65 8.13 12.63
N GLN A 38 20.62 7.68 13.88
CA GLN A 38 19.48 6.94 14.44
C GLN A 38 18.21 7.81 14.46
N ALA A 39 18.32 9.08 14.87
CA ALA A 39 17.19 10.01 14.86
C ALA A 39 16.70 10.30 13.44
N THR A 40 17.61 10.40 12.47
CA THR A 40 17.27 10.59 11.05
C THR A 40 16.52 9.38 10.51
N TYR A 41 17.01 8.17 10.77
CA TYR A 41 16.33 6.92 10.42
C TYR A 41 14.87 6.89 10.93
N LEU A 42 14.67 7.13 12.23
CA LEU A 42 13.33 7.14 12.83
C LEU A 42 12.42 8.20 12.20
N ARG A 43 12.96 9.39 11.90
CA ARG A 43 12.22 10.46 11.24
C ARG A 43 11.78 10.06 9.84
N GLU A 44 12.63 9.37 9.09
CA GLU A 44 12.33 8.91 7.73
C GLU A 44 11.32 7.76 7.70
N CYS A 45 11.39 6.82 8.64
CA CYS A 45 10.35 5.80 8.82
C CYS A 45 8.97 6.44 9.08
N LYS A 46 8.94 7.46 9.95
CA LYS A 46 7.72 8.23 10.19
C LYS A 46 7.27 8.99 8.95
N ALA A 47 8.19 9.62 8.22
CA ALA A 47 7.88 10.36 7.01
C ALA A 47 7.24 9.47 5.93
N ASN A 48 7.76 8.26 5.71
CA ASN A 48 7.18 7.28 4.79
C ASN A 48 5.72 6.97 5.13
N TYR A 49 5.44 6.72 6.42
CA TYR A 49 4.08 6.51 6.89
C TYR A 49 3.20 7.73 6.66
N THR A 50 3.64 8.92 7.07
CA THR A 50 2.87 10.17 6.93
C THR A 50 2.57 10.48 5.46
N THR A 51 3.56 10.40 4.58
CA THR A 51 3.37 10.60 3.13
C THR A 51 2.33 9.64 2.56
N ALA A 52 2.36 8.36 2.94
CA ALA A 52 1.35 7.41 2.50
C ALA A 52 -0.07 7.76 2.98
N MET A 53 -0.21 8.26 4.22
CA MET A 53 -1.51 8.69 4.74
C MET A 53 -2.01 9.92 3.99
N GLU A 54 -1.15 10.90 3.73
CA GLU A 54 -1.49 12.10 2.95
C GLU A 54 -1.97 11.76 1.55
N ILE A 55 -1.31 10.82 0.86
CA ILE A 55 -1.70 10.37 -0.48
C ILE A 55 -3.08 9.66 -0.43
N LEU A 56 -3.29 8.77 0.55
CA LEU A 56 -4.59 8.10 0.72
C LEU A 56 -5.72 9.08 1.02
N ASP A 57 -5.48 10.02 1.95
CA ASP A 57 -6.45 11.04 2.32
C ASP A 57 -6.80 11.91 1.11
N ALA A 58 -5.80 12.33 0.33
CA ALA A 58 -6.01 13.13 -0.88
C ALA A 58 -6.85 12.39 -1.93
N GLY A 59 -6.56 11.11 -2.19
CA GLY A 59 -7.34 10.30 -3.13
C GLY A 59 -8.77 10.02 -2.66
N ASN A 60 -8.96 9.71 -1.38
CA ASN A 60 -10.28 9.50 -0.80
C ASN A 60 -11.12 10.78 -0.82
N ASN A 61 -10.51 11.92 -0.51
CA ASN A 61 -11.17 13.21 -0.59
C ASN A 61 -11.57 13.56 -2.03
N LEU A 62 -10.73 13.27 -3.03
CA LEU A 62 -11.07 13.46 -4.43
C LEU A 62 -12.34 12.69 -4.82
N VAL A 63 -12.43 11.41 -4.47
CA VAL A 63 -13.60 10.57 -4.78
C VAL A 63 -14.86 11.10 -4.09
N LYS A 64 -14.76 11.50 -2.82
CA LYS A 64 -15.88 12.09 -2.07
C LYS A 64 -16.33 13.43 -2.65
N GLU A 65 -15.39 14.28 -3.07
CA GLU A 65 -15.67 15.60 -3.61
C GLU A 65 -16.45 15.51 -4.93
N TYR A 66 -16.13 14.52 -5.77
CA TYR A 66 -16.71 14.37 -7.10
C TYR A 66 -17.73 13.24 -7.25
N SER A 67 -18.24 12.66 -6.15
CA SER A 67 -19.20 11.54 -6.19
C SER A 67 -20.57 11.89 -6.81
N SER A 68 -20.83 13.16 -7.13
CA SER A 68 -22.06 13.61 -7.79
C SER A 68 -21.83 14.15 -9.20
N ASP A 69 -20.59 14.16 -9.67
CA ASP A 69 -20.20 14.55 -11.04
C ASP A 69 -19.80 13.28 -11.79
N SER A 70 -20.71 12.74 -12.61
CA SER A 70 -20.49 11.43 -13.25
C SER A 70 -19.25 11.38 -14.17
N VAL A 71 -18.83 12.52 -14.72
CA VAL A 71 -17.62 12.61 -15.56
C VAL A 71 -16.37 12.55 -14.68
N ARG A 72 -16.30 13.40 -13.65
CA ARG A 72 -15.14 13.45 -12.75
C ARG A 72 -15.08 12.25 -11.81
N GLU A 73 -16.21 11.69 -11.41
CA GLU A 73 -16.31 10.54 -10.51
C GLU A 73 -15.54 9.33 -11.07
N SER A 74 -15.74 8.98 -12.34
CA SER A 74 -15.05 7.83 -12.94
C SER A 74 -13.54 8.04 -12.95
N ILE A 75 -13.09 9.25 -13.28
CA ILE A 75 -11.66 9.59 -13.35
C ILE A 75 -11.05 9.61 -11.94
N ALA A 76 -11.76 10.19 -10.97
CA ALA A 76 -11.35 10.21 -9.57
C ALA A 76 -11.19 8.80 -8.99
N ASN A 77 -12.13 7.89 -9.29
CA ASN A 77 -12.05 6.49 -8.87
C ASN A 77 -10.84 5.76 -9.49
N ASP A 78 -10.52 6.03 -10.76
CA ASP A 78 -9.35 5.44 -11.42
C ASP A 78 -8.03 5.95 -10.85
N ILE A 79 -7.95 7.25 -10.55
CA ILE A 79 -6.79 7.85 -9.86
C ILE A 79 -6.65 7.25 -8.46
N TYR A 80 -7.74 7.16 -7.69
CA TYR A 80 -7.68 6.60 -6.35
C TYR A 80 -7.31 5.11 -6.35
N SER A 81 -7.85 4.33 -7.28
CA SER A 81 -7.46 2.92 -7.47
C SER A 81 -5.97 2.77 -7.78
N THR A 82 -5.42 3.71 -8.56
CA THR A 82 -3.98 3.77 -8.89
C THR A 82 -3.14 4.09 -7.65
N ILE A 83 -3.59 5.04 -6.82
CA ILE A 83 -2.99 5.35 -5.53
C ILE A 83 -2.96 4.10 -4.65
N GLU A 84 -4.09 3.41 -4.48
CA GLU A 84 -4.16 2.18 -3.67
C GLU A 84 -3.20 1.10 -4.20
N GLY A 85 -3.18 0.87 -5.51
CA GLY A 85 -2.28 -0.11 -6.13
C GLY A 85 -0.79 0.22 -5.91
N SER A 86 -0.43 1.50 -6.02
CA SER A 86 0.96 1.94 -5.84
C SER A 86 1.41 1.84 -4.39
N LEU A 87 0.54 2.21 -3.44
CA LEU A 87 0.82 2.07 -2.01
C LEU A 87 0.86 0.60 -1.57
N ASN A 88 0.00 -0.26 -2.11
CA ASN A 88 0.10 -1.70 -1.90
C ASN A 88 1.50 -2.22 -2.29
N SER A 89 2.02 -1.80 -3.43
CA SER A 89 3.35 -2.20 -3.89
C SER A 89 4.47 -1.67 -3.00
N ALA A 90 4.37 -0.39 -2.60
CA ALA A 90 5.33 0.26 -1.72
C ALA A 90 5.47 -0.48 -0.38
N PHE A 91 4.36 -0.88 0.24
CA PHE A 91 4.38 -1.46 1.58
C PHE A 91 4.49 -2.97 1.62
N GLN A 92 3.97 -3.69 0.62
CA GLN A 92 4.03 -5.13 0.65
C GLN A 92 5.41 -5.66 0.20
N TRP A 93 6.10 -4.98 -0.72
CA TRP A 93 7.25 -5.59 -1.39
C TRP A 93 8.54 -4.75 -1.32
N MET A 94 8.46 -3.43 -1.11
CA MET A 94 9.65 -2.60 -0.93
C MET A 94 10.14 -2.64 0.52
N ARG A 95 11.16 -3.47 0.75
CA ARG A 95 11.77 -3.66 2.08
C ARG A 95 12.70 -2.52 2.48
N ASN A 96 13.38 -1.92 1.51
CA ASN A 96 14.31 -0.84 1.77
C ASN A 96 13.52 0.45 1.96
N TYR A 97 13.59 1.04 3.15
CA TYR A 97 12.82 2.23 3.51
C TYR A 97 13.22 3.47 2.68
N ASN A 98 14.48 3.58 2.24
CA ASN A 98 14.94 4.65 1.36
C ASN A 98 14.38 4.49 -0.05
N LEU A 99 14.37 3.26 -0.58
CA LEU A 99 13.72 2.99 -1.87
C LEU A 99 12.21 3.27 -1.79
N ARG A 100 11.57 2.88 -0.69
CA ARG A 100 10.15 3.17 -0.46
C ARG A 100 9.91 4.68 -0.39
N LYS A 101 10.78 5.43 0.29
CA LYS A 101 10.70 6.89 0.37
C LYS A 101 10.71 7.54 -1.01
N ALA A 102 11.72 7.24 -1.83
CA ALA A 102 11.82 7.76 -3.18
C ALA A 102 10.58 7.39 -4.02
N TYR A 103 10.09 6.15 -3.91
CA TYR A 103 8.89 5.72 -4.62
C TYR A 103 7.62 6.44 -4.14
N LEU A 104 7.47 6.69 -2.83
CA LEU A 104 6.35 7.45 -2.28
C LEU A 104 6.37 8.92 -2.72
N GLU A 105 7.56 9.51 -2.90
CA GLU A 105 7.71 10.86 -3.46
C GLU A 105 7.20 10.92 -4.92
N GLU A 106 7.54 9.93 -5.75
CA GLU A 106 7.02 9.81 -7.12
C GLU A 106 5.50 9.62 -7.14
N ILE A 107 4.95 8.75 -6.28
CA ILE A 107 3.50 8.56 -6.16
C ILE A 107 2.85 9.88 -5.76
N LYS A 108 3.41 10.62 -4.79
CA LYS A 108 2.86 11.91 -4.36
C LYS A 108 2.85 12.94 -5.47
N GLY A 109 3.94 13.04 -6.23
CA GLY A 109 4.05 13.94 -7.38
C GLY A 109 2.98 13.64 -8.43
N PHE A 110 2.88 12.38 -8.84
CA PHE A 110 1.83 11.92 -9.77
C PHE A 110 0.42 12.23 -9.23
N SER A 111 0.14 11.83 -7.99
CA SER A 111 -1.19 11.95 -7.39
C SER A 111 -1.64 13.40 -7.31
N THR A 112 -0.73 14.30 -6.92
CA THR A 112 -1.01 15.74 -6.84
C THR A 112 -1.37 16.29 -8.22
N GLY A 113 -0.55 16.02 -9.24
CA GLY A 113 -0.82 16.48 -10.60
C GLY A 113 -2.13 15.92 -11.17
N ALA A 114 -2.41 14.63 -10.95
CA ALA A 114 -3.64 14.00 -11.42
C ALA A 114 -4.89 14.59 -10.74
N ILE A 115 -4.83 14.81 -9.42
CA ILE A 115 -5.89 15.46 -8.64
C ILE A 115 -6.15 16.88 -9.16
N ASP A 116 -5.10 17.66 -9.40
CA ASP A 116 -5.23 19.04 -9.88
C ASP A 116 -5.89 19.10 -11.26
N ILE A 117 -5.53 18.18 -12.17
CA ILE A 117 -6.17 18.09 -13.50
C ILE A 117 -7.67 17.82 -13.36
N VAL A 118 -8.09 16.87 -12.52
CA VAL A 118 -9.52 16.57 -12.30
C VAL A 118 -10.27 17.78 -11.72
N LYS A 119 -9.64 18.52 -10.80
CA LYS A 119 -10.23 19.74 -10.22
C LYS A 119 -10.47 20.82 -11.26
N THR A 120 -9.57 20.95 -12.23
CA THR A 120 -9.65 21.96 -13.29
C THR A 120 -10.41 21.51 -14.54
N LEU A 121 -10.76 20.22 -14.65
CA LEU A 121 -11.49 19.67 -15.80
C LEU A 121 -12.82 20.40 -15.97
N ASP A 122 -13.14 20.92 -17.15
CA ASP A 122 -14.50 21.37 -17.46
C ASP A 122 -15.37 20.16 -17.88
N PRO A 123 -16.44 19.78 -17.15
CA PRO A 123 -17.29 18.66 -17.54
C PRO A 123 -18.01 18.85 -18.89
N ALA A 124 -18.12 20.10 -19.37
CA ALA A 124 -18.67 20.39 -20.70
C ALA A 124 -17.69 20.06 -21.83
N ASP A 125 -16.38 19.98 -21.54
CA ASP A 125 -15.35 19.55 -22.49
C ASP A 125 -15.30 18.02 -22.58
N THR A 126 -16.26 17.47 -23.31
CA THR A 126 -16.42 16.01 -23.45
C THR A 126 -15.27 15.31 -24.18
N GLU A 127 -14.46 16.03 -24.96
CA GLU A 127 -13.30 15.46 -25.65
C GLU A 127 -12.14 15.32 -24.67
N PHE A 128 -11.77 16.41 -23.99
CA PHE A 128 -10.70 16.37 -22.99
C PHE A 128 -11.02 15.43 -21.83
N ALA A 129 -12.29 15.42 -21.36
CA ALA A 129 -12.73 14.49 -20.32
C ALA A 129 -12.56 13.02 -20.73
N ARG A 130 -12.87 12.69 -22.00
CA ARG A 130 -12.72 11.33 -22.53
C ARG A 130 -11.26 10.92 -22.62
N ASP A 131 -10.40 11.82 -23.10
CA ASP A 131 -8.97 11.57 -23.20
C ASP A 131 -8.33 11.40 -21.83
N LEU A 132 -8.72 12.22 -20.86
CA LEU A 132 -8.26 12.10 -19.47
C LEU A 132 -8.71 10.79 -18.83
N ALA A 133 -9.97 10.39 -19.00
CA ALA A 133 -10.47 9.12 -18.51
C ALA A 133 -9.69 7.94 -19.11
N LYS A 134 -9.40 7.98 -20.41
CA LYS A 134 -8.58 6.97 -21.07
C LYS A 134 -7.15 6.96 -20.52
N ALA A 135 -6.52 8.11 -20.35
CA ALA A 135 -5.18 8.22 -19.79
C ALA A 135 -5.10 7.68 -18.35
N ALA A 136 -6.09 7.98 -17.51
CA ALA A 136 -6.19 7.45 -16.15
C ALA A 136 -6.33 5.91 -16.15
N ALA A 137 -7.20 5.37 -17.01
CA ALA A 137 -7.38 3.92 -17.16
C ALA A 137 -6.11 3.21 -17.68
N ASP A 138 -5.44 3.78 -18.69
CA ASP A 138 -4.20 3.26 -19.26
C ASP A 138 -3.06 3.28 -18.23
N TYR A 139 -2.97 4.36 -17.45
CA TYR A 139 -1.98 4.46 -16.37
C TYR A 139 -2.26 3.45 -15.25
N LYS A 140 -3.52 3.32 -14.80
CA LYS A 140 -3.93 2.30 -13.82
C LYS A 140 -3.49 0.90 -14.27
N LYS A 141 -3.72 0.56 -15.55
CA LYS A 141 -3.29 -0.70 -16.14
C LYS A 141 -1.77 -0.84 -16.20
N ALA A 142 -1.05 0.21 -16.61
CA ALA A 142 0.41 0.19 -16.66
C ALA A 142 1.04 -0.02 -15.27
N MET A 143 0.50 0.65 -14.25
CA MET A 143 0.92 0.47 -12.86
C MET A 143 0.63 -0.93 -12.36
N TRP A 144 -0.53 -1.50 -12.67
CA TRP A 144 -0.84 -2.89 -12.34
C TRP A 144 0.19 -3.88 -12.91
N GLU A 145 0.55 -3.71 -14.18
CA GLU A 145 1.55 -4.55 -14.84
C GLU A 145 2.96 -4.32 -14.31
N LEU A 146 3.34 -3.07 -14.02
CA LEU A 146 4.61 -2.75 -13.38
C LEU A 146 4.72 -3.43 -12.02
N ASN A 147 3.68 -3.31 -11.19
CA ASN A 147 3.64 -3.94 -9.89
C ASN A 147 3.82 -5.46 -10.04
N LYS A 148 3.04 -6.11 -10.90
CA LYS A 148 3.22 -7.54 -11.16
C LYS A 148 4.65 -7.94 -11.54
N LYS A 149 5.35 -7.12 -12.34
CA LYS A 149 6.77 -7.36 -12.72
C LYS A 149 7.77 -7.11 -11.60
N CYS A 150 7.52 -6.13 -10.76
CA CYS A 150 8.41 -5.72 -9.67
C CYS A 150 8.17 -6.52 -8.37
N MET A 151 7.18 -7.41 -8.36
CA MET A 151 6.88 -8.26 -7.22
C MET A 151 8.08 -9.17 -6.88
N SER A 152 8.52 -9.12 -5.63
CA SER A 152 9.59 -10.01 -5.17
C SER A 152 9.12 -11.48 -5.18
N ALA A 153 10.03 -12.43 -5.41
CA ALA A 153 9.69 -13.87 -5.40
C ALA A 153 9.00 -14.32 -4.09
N ARG A 154 9.34 -13.69 -2.95
CA ARG A 154 8.65 -13.94 -1.68
C ARG A 154 7.23 -13.42 -1.69
N SER A 155 7.02 -12.20 -2.18
CA SER A 155 5.69 -11.59 -2.31
C SER A 155 4.82 -12.40 -3.28
N GLU A 156 5.41 -12.87 -4.39
CA GLU A 156 4.75 -13.76 -5.35
C GLU A 156 4.34 -15.07 -4.68
N ALA A 157 5.21 -15.68 -3.87
CA ALA A 157 4.87 -16.89 -3.13
C ALA A 157 3.70 -16.67 -2.14
N VAL A 158 3.65 -15.51 -1.47
CA VAL A 158 2.52 -15.14 -0.60
C VAL A 158 1.25 -14.94 -1.42
N ALA A 159 1.31 -14.19 -2.53
CA ALA A 159 0.17 -13.99 -3.42
C ALA A 159 -0.37 -15.33 -3.96
N ASN A 160 0.51 -16.21 -4.45
CA ASN A 160 0.14 -17.56 -4.89
C ASN A 160 -0.48 -18.39 -3.76
N MET A 161 0.00 -18.24 -2.52
CA MET A 161 -0.59 -18.91 -1.35
C MET A 161 -2.03 -18.44 -1.12
N PHE A 162 -2.28 -17.12 -1.15
CA PHE A 162 -3.63 -16.58 -0.99
C PHE A 162 -4.56 -17.01 -2.15
N ASP A 163 -4.08 -17.00 -3.39
CA ASP A 163 -4.82 -17.50 -4.56
C ASP A 163 -5.17 -18.99 -4.40
N GLN A 164 -4.23 -19.81 -3.91
CA GLN A 164 -4.46 -21.24 -3.66
C GLN A 164 -5.45 -21.49 -2.52
N MET A 165 -5.41 -20.66 -1.48
CA MET A 165 -6.34 -20.75 -0.35
C MET A 165 -7.75 -20.28 -0.72
N GLY A 166 -7.88 -19.34 -1.66
CA GLY A 166 -9.16 -18.77 -2.09
C GLY A 166 -9.97 -18.25 -0.89
N SER A 167 -11.23 -18.66 -0.79
CA SER A 167 -12.10 -18.33 0.35
C SER A 167 -11.66 -18.95 1.68
N GLY A 168 -10.72 -19.90 1.67
CA GLY A 168 -10.15 -20.52 2.86
C GLY A 168 -9.05 -19.69 3.55
N ALA A 169 -8.65 -18.55 2.97
CA ALA A 169 -7.68 -17.62 3.55
C ALA A 169 -8.29 -16.80 4.71
N THR A 170 -8.77 -17.48 5.74
CA THR A 170 -9.30 -16.84 6.96
C THR A 170 -8.18 -16.50 7.94
N MET A 171 -8.46 -15.58 8.87
CA MET A 171 -7.51 -15.25 9.94
C MET A 171 -7.12 -16.51 10.73
N ASP A 172 -8.08 -17.39 11.03
CA ASP A 172 -7.83 -18.64 11.75
C ASP A 172 -6.88 -19.56 10.99
N THR A 173 -7.06 -19.71 9.67
CA THR A 173 -6.15 -20.49 8.81
C THR A 173 -4.73 -19.91 8.82
N LEU A 174 -4.62 -18.57 8.79
CA LEU A 174 -3.31 -17.88 8.80
C LEU A 174 -2.62 -18.02 10.17
N ILE A 175 -3.37 -17.85 11.26
CA ILE A 175 -2.91 -18.05 12.65
C ILE A 175 -2.43 -19.48 12.81
N GLN A 176 -3.23 -20.47 12.43
CA GLN A 176 -2.87 -21.88 12.53
C GLN A 176 -1.57 -22.17 11.77
N ARG A 177 -1.45 -21.67 10.53
CA ARG A 177 -0.24 -21.84 9.72
C ARG A 177 1.00 -21.20 10.35
N ALA A 178 0.84 -20.01 10.95
CA ALA A 178 1.92 -19.33 11.66
C ALA A 178 2.33 -20.11 12.92
N GLN A 179 1.37 -20.59 13.70
CA GLN A 179 1.62 -21.46 14.87
C GLN A 179 2.35 -22.75 14.47
N GLU A 180 1.90 -23.43 13.40
CA GLU A 180 2.55 -24.64 12.87
C GLU A 180 4.00 -24.38 12.48
N LYS A 181 4.27 -23.25 11.81
CA LYS A 181 5.63 -22.86 11.41
C LYS A 181 6.54 -22.58 12.61
N LEU A 182 5.98 -22.02 13.69
CA LEU A 182 6.67 -21.74 14.94
C LEU A 182 6.72 -22.95 15.89
N LYS A 183 6.08 -24.08 15.50
CA LYS A 183 5.92 -25.29 16.32
C LYS A 183 5.19 -25.03 17.65
N LEU A 184 4.26 -24.08 17.62
CA LEU A 184 3.39 -23.74 18.75
C LEU A 184 2.13 -24.60 18.71
N SER A 185 1.65 -25.02 19.87
CA SER A 185 0.46 -25.85 20.01
C SER A 185 -0.60 -25.17 20.90
N GLY A 186 -1.86 -25.52 20.69
CA GLY A 186 -3.00 -24.92 21.40
C GLY A 186 -3.64 -23.74 20.65
N SER A 187 -4.73 -23.23 21.20
CA SER A 187 -5.45 -22.09 20.63
C SER A 187 -4.68 -20.78 20.82
N PHE A 188 -4.64 -19.92 19.81
CA PHE A 188 -3.92 -18.64 19.83
C PHE A 188 -4.19 -17.81 21.10
N ASP A 189 -5.44 -17.72 21.55
CA ASP A 189 -5.82 -16.94 22.74
C ASP A 189 -5.15 -17.41 24.04
N LYS A 190 -4.71 -18.68 24.07
CA LYS A 190 -4.07 -19.32 25.21
C LYS A 190 -2.54 -19.36 25.11
N LEU A 191 -1.96 -18.90 24.01
CA LEU A 191 -0.53 -18.68 23.92
C LEU A 191 -0.12 -17.59 24.92
N ASP A 192 1.12 -17.64 25.39
CA ASP A 192 1.68 -16.52 26.14
C ASP A 192 1.84 -15.30 25.23
N GLU A 193 1.99 -14.11 25.83
CA GLU A 193 2.06 -12.87 25.07
C GLU A 193 3.29 -12.79 24.15
N GLU A 194 4.40 -13.44 24.51
CA GLU A 194 5.60 -13.47 23.67
C GLU A 194 5.36 -14.27 22.39
N ASP A 195 4.72 -15.43 22.50
CA ASP A 195 4.38 -16.28 21.36
C ASP A 195 3.22 -15.71 20.52
N LYS A 196 2.25 -15.02 21.15
CA LYS A 196 1.21 -14.27 20.42
C LYS A 196 1.80 -13.16 19.54
N ILE A 197 2.87 -12.50 19.99
CA ILE A 197 3.55 -11.46 19.21
C ILE A 197 4.28 -12.06 18.00
N ARG A 198 4.74 -13.32 18.10
CA ARG A 198 5.51 -14.00 17.05
C ARG A 198 4.63 -14.57 15.94
N VAL A 199 3.40 -14.97 16.26
CA VAL A 199 2.37 -15.50 15.35
C VAL A 199 1.76 -14.37 14.51
#